data_AF-A0A521WQV9-F1
#
_entry.id   AF-A0A521WQV9-F1
#
_cell.length_a   1.000
_cell.length_b   1.000
_cell.length_c   1.000
_cell.angle_alpha   90.00
_cell.angle_beta   90.00
_cell.angle_gamma   90.00
#
_symmetry.space_group_name_H-M   'P 1'
#
loop_
_entity.id
_entity.type
_entity.pdbx_description
1 polymer ?
#
loop_
_entity_poly.entity_id
_entity_poly.type
_entity_poly.pdbx_seq_one_letter_code
_entity_poly.pdbx_strand_id
1 'polypeptide(L)'
;MKKITPVLLPLVAFAILLSPTFALAEEAVTTSVNAGATVTTPTATKVEVKATAGQSVALMRGKDRGNQEIDRRVTNLNTLIARVQGMKNLSDADKASIAGTLTAQVNALNALKAKINADTDLETLKGDVKSITDSYRIYALIIPQGGIITAADRIVTISTTMQLIAVKFETRIAAAATAGNDVTAIRVVFEEYKAKLADASLQAQAAVNAIVTLVPDNGDATKRAANTKALKDARAQIVVAQKDLQTARKDADKIITALKGMKAAASTTTTTEASAGAQ
;
A
#
# COMPACT_ATOMS: atom_id res chain seq x y z
N MET A 1 31.75 -24.84 -19.13
CA MET A 1 30.92 -25.61 -20.09
C MET A 1 29.59 -25.85 -19.39
N LYS A 2 28.50 -25.07 -19.54
CA LYS A 2 27.78 -24.55 -20.72
C LYS A 2 27.18 -25.67 -21.59
N LYS A 3 25.93 -26.06 -21.28
CA LYS A 3 24.87 -26.66 -22.14
C LYS A 3 23.55 -26.36 -21.39
N ILE A 4 22.58 -25.52 -21.76
CA ILE A 4 21.93 -25.06 -23.01
C ILE A 4 21.07 -26.11 -23.72
N THR A 5 19.73 -25.99 -23.51
CA THR A 5 18.53 -26.34 -24.33
C THR A 5 18.15 -27.82 -24.58
N PRO A 6 16.90 -28.15 -25.03
CA PRO A 6 15.76 -27.30 -25.44
C PRO A 6 14.34 -27.66 -24.93
N VAL A 7 13.44 -26.71 -25.25
CA VAL A 7 11.98 -26.66 -25.35
C VAL A 7 11.31 -27.88 -26.01
N LEU A 8 10.12 -28.29 -25.52
CA LEU A 8 9.02 -28.78 -26.37
C LEU A 8 7.62 -28.54 -25.74
N LEU A 9 6.77 -27.88 -26.51
CA LEU A 9 5.33 -27.64 -26.31
C LEU A 9 4.52 -28.95 -26.33
N PRO A 10 3.31 -28.95 -25.76
CA PRO A 10 2.20 -29.61 -26.42
C PRO A 10 1.03 -28.67 -26.71
N LEU A 11 0.72 -28.69 -28.01
CA LEU A 11 -0.47 -28.28 -28.73
C LEU A 11 -1.73 -28.94 -28.13
N VAL A 12 -2.71 -28.16 -27.68
CA VAL A 12 -4.09 -28.67 -27.49
C VAL A 12 -5.05 -27.73 -28.21
N ALA A 13 -5.73 -28.34 -29.18
CA ALA A 13 -6.70 -27.78 -30.08
C ALA A 13 -7.87 -27.14 -29.32
N PHE A 14 -8.21 -25.89 -29.67
CA PHE A 14 -9.50 -25.31 -29.33
C PHE A 14 -10.32 -25.17 -30.62
N ALA A 15 -11.52 -25.73 -30.54
CA ALA A 15 -12.46 -25.85 -31.64
C ALA A 15 -12.90 -24.49 -32.18
N ILE A 16 -12.99 -24.43 -33.50
CA ILE A 16 -13.58 -23.35 -34.28
C ILE A 16 -15.09 -23.34 -33.96
N LEU A 17 -15.54 -22.37 -33.18
CA LEU A 17 -16.95 -22.05 -33.03
C LEU A 17 -17.33 -20.92 -33.98
N LEU A 18 -18.07 -21.33 -35.00
CA LEU A 18 -18.89 -20.56 -35.92
C LEU A 18 -19.42 -19.25 -35.31
N SER A 19 -18.97 -18.11 -35.84
CA SER A 19 -19.67 -16.84 -35.73
C SER A 19 -20.87 -16.84 -36.71
N PRO A 20 -22.09 -16.49 -36.30
CA PRO A 20 -23.10 -16.06 -37.26
C PRO A 20 -22.71 -14.65 -37.76
N THR A 21 -22.23 -14.60 -39.00
CA THR A 21 -22.24 -13.38 -39.82
C THR A 21 -23.69 -12.96 -40.01
N PHE A 22 -24.09 -11.84 -39.40
CA PHE A 22 -25.31 -11.14 -39.79
C PHE A 22 -25.07 -10.53 -41.17
N ALA A 23 -25.49 -11.27 -42.20
CA ALA A 23 -25.68 -10.73 -43.53
C ALA A 23 -26.83 -9.72 -43.48
N LEU A 24 -26.55 -8.47 -43.85
CA LEU A 24 -27.56 -7.50 -44.20
C LEU A 24 -28.23 -8.00 -45.49
N ALA A 25 -29.40 -8.62 -45.36
CA ALA A 25 -30.28 -8.85 -46.49
C ALA A 25 -30.92 -7.51 -46.86
N GLU A 26 -30.43 -6.93 -47.95
CA GLU A 26 -31.09 -5.85 -48.69
C GLU A 26 -32.26 -6.47 -49.45
N GLU A 27 -33.44 -6.52 -48.83
CA GLU A 27 -34.69 -6.76 -49.57
C GLU A 27 -35.09 -5.48 -50.29
N ALA A 28 -34.76 -5.41 -51.58
CA ALA A 28 -35.39 -4.50 -52.51
C ALA A 28 -36.85 -4.93 -52.72
N VAL A 29 -37.76 -4.39 -51.92
CA VAL A 29 -39.20 -4.43 -52.22
C VAL A 29 -39.48 -3.37 -53.30
N THR A 30 -39.54 -3.83 -54.54
CA THR A 30 -40.10 -3.05 -55.65
C THR A 30 -41.61 -2.95 -55.47
N THR A 31 -42.09 -1.83 -54.95
CA THR A 31 -43.47 -1.39 -55.18
C THR A 31 -43.42 -0.04 -55.87
N SER A 32 -43.83 -0.04 -57.13
CA SER A 32 -44.13 1.15 -57.91
C SER A 32 -45.22 1.95 -57.19
N VAL A 33 -44.88 3.12 -56.65
CA VAL A 33 -45.86 4.10 -56.19
C VAL A 33 -45.57 5.44 -56.85
N ASN A 34 -46.62 5.92 -57.50
CA ASN A 34 -46.74 7.13 -58.29
C ASN A 34 -46.14 8.37 -57.62
N ALA A 35 -45.52 9.24 -58.43
CA ALA A 35 -45.05 10.55 -58.03
C ALA A 35 -46.22 11.40 -57.50
N GLY A 36 -46.17 11.78 -56.22
CA GLY A 36 -47.15 12.69 -55.62
C GLY A 36 -47.76 12.21 -54.31
N ALA A 37 -46.93 11.86 -53.32
CA ALA A 37 -47.38 11.80 -51.93
C ALA A 37 -46.19 12.10 -51.01
N THR A 38 -46.21 13.26 -50.36
CA THR A 38 -45.33 13.57 -49.23
C THR A 38 -45.63 12.60 -48.09
N VAL A 39 -44.78 11.58 -47.92
CA VAL A 39 -44.79 10.72 -46.73
C VAL A 39 -44.09 11.48 -45.61
N THR A 40 -44.89 12.10 -44.75
CA THR A 40 -44.44 12.60 -43.45
C THR A 40 -44.09 11.38 -42.60
N THR A 41 -42.80 11.03 -42.54
CA THR A 41 -42.33 10.03 -41.57
C THR A 41 -42.48 10.62 -40.17
N PRO A 42 -43.14 9.94 -39.22
CA PRO A 42 -43.32 10.48 -37.89
C PRO A 42 -41.95 10.58 -37.20
N THR A 43 -41.60 11.81 -36.81
CA THR A 43 -40.43 12.18 -35.99
C THR A 43 -40.27 11.29 -34.73
N ALA A 44 -41.35 10.67 -34.26
CA ALA A 44 -41.38 9.78 -33.09
C ALA A 44 -40.40 8.60 -33.17
N THR A 45 -40.30 7.91 -34.31
CA THR A 45 -39.48 6.68 -34.41
C THR A 45 -37.98 6.98 -34.42
N LYS A 46 -37.54 8.11 -35.01
CA LYS A 46 -36.13 8.56 -34.94
C LYS A 46 -35.72 9.00 -33.53
N VAL A 47 -36.66 9.53 -32.74
CA VAL A 47 -36.42 9.93 -31.35
C VAL A 47 -36.31 8.69 -30.44
N GLU A 48 -37.16 7.68 -30.62
CA GLU A 48 -37.11 6.43 -29.84
C GLU A 48 -35.84 5.62 -30.08
N VAL A 49 -35.37 5.48 -31.33
CA VAL A 49 -34.12 4.76 -31.66
C VAL A 49 -32.88 5.49 -31.10
N LYS A 50 -32.87 6.82 -31.12
CA LYS A 50 -31.78 7.62 -30.52
C LYS A 50 -31.79 7.57 -28.98
N ALA A 51 -32.98 7.53 -28.38
CA ALA A 51 -33.15 7.39 -26.93
C ALA A 51 -32.72 6.00 -26.42
N THR A 52 -33.03 4.93 -27.16
CA THR A 52 -32.59 3.56 -26.82
C THR A 52 -31.09 3.34 -27.04
N ALA A 53 -30.51 3.87 -28.12
CA ALA A 53 -29.06 3.86 -28.33
C ALA A 53 -28.30 4.67 -27.26
N GLY A 54 -28.83 5.84 -26.86
CA GLY A 54 -28.26 6.66 -25.79
C GLY A 54 -28.29 5.97 -24.43
N GLN A 55 -29.37 5.24 -24.12
CA GLN A 55 -29.49 4.44 -22.89
C GLN A 55 -28.51 3.25 -22.88
N SER A 56 -28.34 2.56 -24.00
CA SER A 56 -27.37 1.47 -24.14
C SER A 56 -25.93 1.94 -23.91
N VAL A 57 -25.55 3.09 -24.49
CA VAL A 57 -24.22 3.70 -24.27
C VAL A 57 -24.03 4.13 -22.82
N ALA A 58 -25.06 4.71 -22.19
CA ALA A 58 -25.00 5.10 -20.78
C ALA A 58 -24.84 3.89 -19.84
N LEU A 59 -25.54 2.78 -20.12
CA LEU A 59 -25.43 1.53 -19.39
C LEU A 59 -23.99 0.99 -19.46
N MET A 60 -23.44 0.87 -20.67
CA MET A 60 -22.07 0.41 -20.89
C MET A 60 -21.03 1.26 -20.15
N ARG A 61 -21.11 2.59 -20.27
CA ARG A 61 -20.18 3.51 -19.56
C ARG A 61 -20.30 3.38 -18.04
N GLY A 62 -21.51 3.20 -17.51
CA GLY A 62 -21.73 3.01 -16.08
C GLY A 62 -21.09 1.71 -15.58
N LYS A 63 -21.25 0.62 -16.33
CA LYS A 63 -20.59 -0.67 -16.04
C LYS A 63 -19.07 -0.53 -16.07
N ASP A 64 -18.52 0.06 -17.13
CA ASP A 64 -17.07 0.25 -17.29
C ASP A 64 -16.47 1.03 -16.13
N ARG A 65 -17.11 2.14 -15.75
CA ARG A 65 -16.66 2.96 -14.62
C ARG A 65 -16.74 2.22 -13.29
N GLY A 66 -17.84 1.49 -13.05
CA GLY A 66 -18.00 0.67 -11.86
C GLY A 66 -16.93 -0.42 -11.75
N ASN A 67 -16.69 -1.12 -12.86
CA ASN A 67 -15.67 -2.16 -12.98
C ASN A 67 -14.26 -1.61 -12.73
N GLN A 68 -13.90 -0.47 -13.34
CA GLN A 68 -12.59 0.17 -13.14
C GLN A 68 -12.33 0.56 -11.68
N GLU A 69 -13.32 1.14 -10.99
CA GLU A 69 -13.18 1.48 -9.58
C GLU A 69 -13.07 0.26 -8.68
N ILE A 70 -13.83 -0.81 -8.98
CA ILE A 70 -13.72 -2.08 -8.25
C ILE A 70 -12.34 -2.70 -8.46
N ASP A 71 -11.86 -2.80 -9.70
CA ASP A 71 -10.57 -3.41 -10.02
C ASP A 71 -9.41 -2.68 -9.33
N ARG A 72 -9.40 -1.34 -9.41
CA ARG A 72 -8.41 -0.51 -8.71
C ARG A 72 -8.38 -0.82 -7.20
N ARG A 73 -9.55 -0.98 -6.57
CA ARG A 73 -9.66 -1.26 -5.14
C ARG A 73 -9.22 -2.69 -4.80
N VAL A 74 -9.62 -3.68 -5.60
CA VAL A 74 -9.21 -5.07 -5.42
C VAL A 74 -7.69 -5.20 -5.52
N THR A 75 -7.05 -4.54 -6.50
CA THR A 75 -5.57 -4.51 -6.62
C THR A 75 -4.90 -3.92 -5.37
N ASN A 76 -5.42 -2.81 -4.85
CA ASN A 76 -4.88 -2.18 -3.64
C ASN A 76 -5.07 -3.04 -2.39
N LEU A 77 -6.22 -3.69 -2.24
CA LEU A 77 -6.50 -4.61 -1.13
C LEU A 77 -5.57 -5.83 -1.18
N ASN A 78 -5.39 -6.45 -2.35
CA ASN A 78 -4.46 -7.57 -2.52
C ASN A 78 -3.00 -7.17 -2.22
N THR A 79 -2.59 -5.97 -2.66
CA THR A 79 -1.27 -5.42 -2.31
C THR A 79 -1.11 -5.27 -0.80
N LEU A 80 -2.17 -4.83 -0.11
CA LEU A 80 -2.15 -4.69 1.33
C LEU A 80 -2.14 -6.04 2.06
N ILE A 81 -2.91 -7.04 1.59
CA ILE A 81 -2.89 -8.42 2.12
C ILE A 81 -1.46 -8.97 2.08
N ALA A 82 -0.78 -8.86 0.94
CA ALA A 82 0.60 -9.35 0.80
C ALA A 82 1.57 -8.63 1.76
N ARG A 83 1.38 -7.32 1.97
CA ARG A 83 2.19 -6.55 2.94
C ARG A 83 1.94 -7.02 4.37
N VAL A 84 0.68 -7.20 4.76
CA VAL A 84 0.29 -7.69 6.11
C VAL A 84 0.89 -9.06 6.39
N GLN A 85 0.81 -9.98 5.43
CA GLN A 85 1.40 -11.31 5.55
C GLN A 85 2.93 -11.29 5.69
N GLY A 86 3.60 -10.30 5.09
CA GLY A 86 5.05 -10.11 5.18
C GLY A 86 5.54 -9.41 6.45
N MET A 87 4.65 -8.92 7.32
CA MET A 87 5.03 -8.24 8.56
C MET A 87 5.68 -9.22 9.55
N LYS A 88 6.71 -8.76 10.28
CA LYS A 88 7.48 -9.62 11.20
C LYS A 88 7.13 -9.40 12.67
N ASN A 89 6.67 -8.21 13.01
CA ASN A 89 6.43 -7.80 14.39
C ASN A 89 4.95 -7.81 14.75
N LEU A 90 4.07 -8.16 13.81
CA LEU A 90 2.66 -8.43 14.08
C LEU A 90 2.49 -9.90 14.51
N SER A 91 1.57 -10.16 15.44
CA SER A 91 1.22 -11.54 15.78
C SER A 91 0.56 -12.23 14.58
N ASP A 92 0.70 -13.55 14.48
CA ASP A 92 0.07 -14.30 13.40
C ASP A 92 -1.47 -14.24 13.48
N ALA A 93 -2.01 -14.12 14.70
CA ALA A 93 -3.44 -13.91 14.93
C ALA A 93 -3.91 -12.56 14.35
N ASP A 94 -3.15 -11.48 14.58
CA ASP A 94 -3.49 -10.16 14.03
C ASP A 94 -3.36 -10.14 12.51
N LYS A 95 -2.32 -10.77 11.94
CA LYS A 95 -2.16 -10.90 10.49
C LYS A 95 -3.36 -11.64 9.89
N ALA A 96 -3.76 -12.76 10.49
CA ALA A 96 -4.88 -13.55 10.02
C ALA A 96 -6.21 -12.76 10.11
N SER A 97 -6.43 -12.04 11.21
CA SER A 97 -7.62 -11.20 11.41
C SER A 97 -7.71 -10.07 10.37
N ILE A 98 -6.62 -9.35 10.15
CA ILE A 98 -6.56 -8.26 9.16
C ILE A 98 -6.69 -8.81 7.74
N ALA A 99 -5.97 -9.88 7.39
CA ALA A 99 -6.04 -10.51 6.07
C ALA A 99 -7.43 -11.09 5.79
N GLY A 100 -8.09 -11.68 6.79
CA GLY A 100 -9.47 -12.16 6.70
C GLY A 100 -10.45 -11.04 6.39
N THR A 101 -10.34 -9.91 7.10
CA THR A 101 -11.17 -8.71 6.86
C THR A 101 -10.96 -8.16 5.44
N LEU A 102 -9.71 -8.05 5.00
CA LEU A 102 -9.35 -7.59 3.66
C LEU A 102 -9.89 -8.53 2.57
N THR A 103 -9.78 -9.84 2.78
CA THR A 103 -10.26 -10.87 1.84
C THR A 103 -11.78 -10.85 1.73
N ALA A 104 -12.49 -10.68 2.85
CA ALA A 104 -13.94 -10.52 2.86
C ALA A 104 -14.37 -9.29 2.02
N GLN A 105 -13.62 -8.18 2.11
CA GLN A 105 -13.88 -6.99 1.30
C GLN A 105 -13.60 -7.20 -0.20
N VAL A 106 -12.54 -7.93 -0.55
CA VAL A 106 -12.26 -8.32 -1.95
C VAL A 106 -13.42 -9.15 -2.52
N ASN A 107 -13.90 -10.13 -1.75
CA ASN A 107 -15.03 -10.98 -2.16
C ASN A 107 -16.32 -10.16 -2.35
N ALA A 108 -16.61 -9.24 -1.43
CA ALA A 108 -17.77 -8.35 -1.54
C ALA A 108 -17.71 -7.46 -2.79
N LEU A 109 -16.52 -6.93 -3.12
CA LEU A 109 -16.31 -6.12 -4.32
C LEU A 109 -16.45 -6.93 -5.62
N ASN A 110 -15.94 -8.17 -5.64
CA ASN A 110 -16.10 -9.06 -6.80
C ASN A 110 -17.57 -9.47 -7.00
N ALA A 111 -18.31 -9.72 -5.92
CA ALA A 111 -19.74 -9.97 -5.99
C ALA A 111 -20.52 -8.76 -6.55
N LEU A 112 -20.17 -7.54 -6.11
CA LEU A 112 -20.74 -6.32 -6.65
C LEU A 112 -20.40 -6.12 -8.13
N LYS A 113 -19.17 -6.46 -8.54
CA LYS A 113 -18.75 -6.44 -9.96
C LYS A 113 -19.65 -7.34 -10.81
N ALA A 114 -19.95 -8.54 -10.32
CA ALA A 114 -20.83 -9.48 -11.02
C ALA A 114 -22.25 -8.92 -11.17
N LYS A 115 -22.79 -8.25 -10.14
CA LYS A 115 -24.11 -7.61 -10.21
C LYS A 115 -24.14 -6.45 -11.23
N ILE A 116 -23.17 -5.54 -11.16
CA ILE A 116 -23.02 -4.44 -12.13
C ILE A 116 -22.99 -4.95 -13.57
N ASN A 117 -22.28 -6.07 -13.81
CA ASN A 117 -22.21 -6.65 -15.15
C ASN A 117 -23.55 -7.28 -15.59
N ALA A 118 -24.34 -7.80 -14.66
CA ALA A 118 -25.66 -8.37 -14.90
C ALA A 118 -26.77 -7.32 -15.08
N ASP A 119 -26.57 -6.06 -14.64
CA ASP A 119 -27.59 -5.01 -14.74
C ASP A 119 -28.03 -4.75 -16.18
N THR A 120 -29.34 -4.69 -16.41
CA THR A 120 -29.92 -4.47 -17.76
C THR A 120 -30.54 -3.09 -17.91
N ASP A 121 -30.73 -2.36 -16.81
CA ASP A 121 -31.32 -1.03 -16.76
C ASP A 121 -30.46 -0.03 -15.98
N LEU A 122 -30.69 1.26 -16.24
CA LEU A 122 -29.91 2.35 -15.66
C LEU A 122 -30.24 2.65 -14.19
N GLU A 123 -31.41 2.27 -13.70
CA GLU A 123 -31.84 2.56 -12.33
C GLU A 123 -31.14 1.60 -11.36
N THR A 124 -31.19 0.30 -11.67
CA THR A 124 -30.46 -0.74 -10.92
C THR A 124 -28.96 -0.47 -10.96
N LEU A 125 -28.40 -0.14 -12.13
CA LEU A 125 -26.98 0.19 -12.28
C LEU A 125 -26.56 1.38 -11.42
N LYS A 126 -27.40 2.42 -11.31
CA LYS A 126 -27.10 3.56 -10.42
C LYS A 126 -27.09 3.14 -8.95
N GLY A 127 -28.01 2.26 -8.54
CA GLY A 127 -28.05 1.71 -7.18
C GLY A 127 -26.78 0.92 -6.85
N ASP A 128 -26.39 0.01 -7.74
CA ASP A 128 -25.21 -0.83 -7.53
C ASP A 128 -23.91 -0.03 -7.60
N VAL A 129 -23.79 0.91 -8.54
CA VAL A 129 -22.64 1.84 -8.57
C VAL A 129 -22.59 2.72 -7.33
N LYS A 130 -23.73 3.12 -6.76
CA LYS A 130 -23.76 3.86 -5.48
C LYS A 130 -23.22 3.01 -4.32
N SER A 131 -23.54 1.72 -4.28
CA SER A 131 -23.05 0.80 -3.25
C SER A 131 -21.52 0.62 -3.24
N ILE A 132 -20.84 0.90 -4.36
CA ILE A 132 -19.37 1.03 -4.42
C ILE A 132 -18.90 2.10 -3.43
N THR A 133 -19.65 3.19 -3.26
CA THR A 133 -19.31 4.30 -2.35
C THR A 133 -19.53 3.92 -0.89
N ASP A 134 -20.50 3.08 -0.56
CA ASP A 134 -20.69 2.62 0.81
C ASP A 134 -19.59 1.62 1.20
N SER A 135 -19.24 0.71 0.29
CA SER A 135 -18.05 -0.15 0.41
C SER A 135 -16.73 0.66 0.45
N TYR A 136 -16.71 1.88 -0.11
CA TYR A 136 -15.55 2.77 -0.04
C TYR A 136 -15.25 3.20 1.38
N ARG A 137 -16.24 3.29 2.27
CA ARG A 137 -16.03 3.77 3.65
C ARG A 137 -15.20 2.78 4.46
N ILE A 138 -15.48 1.49 4.29
CA ILE A 138 -14.67 0.40 4.86
C ILE A 138 -13.25 0.49 4.28
N TYR A 139 -13.13 0.56 2.94
CA TYR A 139 -11.86 0.69 2.25
C TYR A 139 -11.03 1.92 2.71
N ALA A 140 -11.69 3.06 2.96
CA ALA A 140 -11.07 4.31 3.37
C ALA A 140 -10.47 4.25 4.78
N LEU A 141 -10.91 3.32 5.63
CA LEU A 141 -10.32 3.06 6.95
C LEU A 141 -9.18 2.03 6.88
N ILE A 142 -9.44 0.89 6.21
CA ILE A 142 -8.53 -0.25 6.24
C ILE A 142 -7.20 0.05 5.54
N ILE A 143 -7.22 0.79 4.42
CA ILE A 143 -5.99 1.12 3.69
C ILE A 143 -5.03 1.98 4.53
N PRO A 144 -5.46 3.09 5.16
CA PRO A 144 -4.65 3.80 6.14
C PRO A 144 -4.16 2.95 7.29
N GLN A 145 -5.01 2.09 7.87
CA GLN A 145 -4.60 1.22 8.98
C GLN A 145 -3.43 0.33 8.56
N GLY A 146 -3.58 -0.40 7.46
CA GLY A 146 -2.54 -1.27 6.93
C GLY A 146 -1.24 -0.53 6.61
N GLY A 147 -1.32 0.68 6.07
CA GLY A 147 -0.16 1.54 5.82
C GLY A 147 0.61 1.93 7.08
N ILE A 148 -0.10 2.32 8.15
CA ILE A 148 0.48 2.69 9.44
C ILE A 148 1.13 1.47 10.11
N ILE A 149 0.44 0.33 10.14
CA ILE A 149 0.97 -0.92 10.71
C ILE A 149 2.25 -1.34 9.95
N THR A 150 2.25 -1.25 8.62
CA THR A 150 3.44 -1.57 7.81
C THR A 150 4.60 -0.63 8.12
N ALA A 151 4.33 0.67 8.33
CA ALA A 151 5.36 1.63 8.68
C ALA A 151 5.92 1.36 10.08
N ALA A 152 5.06 1.06 11.05
CA ALA A 152 5.44 0.71 12.42
C ALA A 152 6.34 -0.54 12.44
N ASP A 153 5.95 -1.61 11.73
CA ASP A 153 6.74 -2.84 11.60
C ASP A 153 8.16 -2.57 11.09
N ARG A 154 8.28 -1.76 10.03
CA ARG A 154 9.58 -1.35 9.47
C ARG A 154 10.41 -0.55 10.48
N ILE A 155 9.79 0.39 11.20
CA ILE A 155 10.47 1.19 12.22
C ILE A 155 11.04 0.28 13.31
N VAL A 156 10.23 -0.62 13.86
CA VAL A 156 10.67 -1.56 14.91
C VAL A 156 11.82 -2.43 14.41
N THR A 157 11.73 -2.99 13.20
CA THR A 157 12.84 -3.78 12.62
C THR A 157 14.13 -2.96 12.45
N ILE A 158 14.04 -1.70 12.03
CA ILE A 158 15.22 -0.82 11.94
C ILE A 158 15.77 -0.54 13.34
N SER A 159 14.92 -0.21 14.32
CA SER A 159 15.31 0.01 15.71
C SER A 159 16.05 -1.19 16.29
N THR A 160 15.53 -2.41 16.12
CA THR A 160 16.18 -3.64 16.56
C THR A 160 17.54 -3.85 15.89
N THR A 161 17.63 -3.61 14.58
CA THR A 161 18.92 -3.70 13.86
C THR A 161 19.93 -2.69 14.39
N MET A 162 19.49 -1.46 14.68
CA MET A 162 20.33 -0.40 15.23
C MET A 162 20.72 -0.67 16.70
N GLN A 163 19.89 -1.36 17.48
CA GLN A 163 20.24 -1.83 18.82
C GLN A 163 21.37 -2.86 18.79
N LEU A 164 21.43 -3.75 17.79
CA LEU A 164 22.58 -4.66 17.61
C LEU A 164 23.88 -3.90 17.33
N ILE A 165 23.81 -2.76 16.65
CA ILE A 165 24.96 -1.87 16.46
C ILE A 165 25.34 -1.17 17.77
N ALA A 166 24.37 -0.83 18.62
CA ALA A 166 24.60 -0.21 19.93
C ALA A 166 25.55 -1.05 20.80
N VAL A 167 25.38 -2.37 20.82
CA VAL A 167 26.25 -3.30 21.55
C VAL A 167 27.71 -3.21 21.07
N LYS A 168 27.91 -3.03 19.75
CA LYS A 168 29.25 -2.84 19.18
C LYS A 168 29.86 -1.49 19.55
N PHE A 169 29.04 -0.44 19.61
CA PHE A 169 29.50 0.88 20.07
C PHE A 169 29.89 0.85 21.54
N GLU A 170 29.07 0.25 22.40
CA GLU A 170 29.36 0.08 23.83
C GLU A 170 30.70 -0.63 24.05
N THR A 171 30.92 -1.76 23.36
CA THR A 171 32.18 -2.50 23.40
C THR A 171 33.39 -1.62 23.02
N ARG A 172 33.26 -0.81 21.96
CA ARG A 172 34.36 0.04 21.47
C ARG A 172 34.60 1.26 22.36
N ILE A 173 33.54 1.84 22.93
CA ILE A 173 33.63 2.94 23.90
C ILE A 173 34.34 2.43 25.16
N ALA A 174 34.00 1.23 25.64
CA ALA A 174 34.69 0.62 26.77
C ALA A 174 36.18 0.40 26.47
N ALA A 175 36.52 -0.16 25.31
CA ALA A 175 37.92 -0.35 24.90
C ALA A 175 38.70 0.98 24.80
N ALA A 176 38.07 2.03 24.26
CA ALA A 176 38.69 3.36 24.19
C ALA A 176 38.96 3.95 25.59
N ALA A 177 38.04 3.75 26.53
CA ALA A 177 38.22 4.16 27.92
C ALA A 177 39.36 3.40 28.60
N THR A 178 39.46 2.08 28.39
CA THR A 178 40.58 1.27 28.89
C THR A 178 41.92 1.70 28.30
N ALA A 179 41.92 2.17 27.05
CA ALA A 179 43.10 2.76 26.40
C ALA A 179 43.41 4.21 26.86
N GLY A 180 42.72 4.72 27.89
CA GLY A 180 42.99 6.03 28.49
C GLY A 180 42.38 7.23 27.74
N ASN A 181 41.50 7.00 26.75
CA ASN A 181 40.82 8.10 26.05
C ASN A 181 39.69 8.68 26.92
N ASP A 182 39.47 10.00 26.85
CA ASP A 182 38.28 10.61 27.43
C ASP A 182 37.03 10.25 26.60
N VAL A 183 36.16 9.43 27.20
CA VAL A 183 34.92 8.96 26.57
C VAL A 183 33.67 9.69 27.08
N THR A 184 33.82 10.78 27.82
CA THR A 184 32.68 11.47 28.46
C THR A 184 31.67 11.97 27.43
N ALA A 185 32.13 12.70 26.40
CA ALA A 185 31.25 13.24 25.37
C ALA A 185 30.58 12.13 24.52
N ILE A 186 31.31 11.07 24.16
CA ILE A 186 30.75 9.99 23.35
C ILE A 186 29.73 9.16 24.11
N ARG A 187 29.86 9.03 25.44
CA ARG A 187 28.85 8.38 26.28
C ARG A 187 27.52 9.15 26.27
N VAL A 188 27.55 10.48 26.32
CA VAL A 188 26.32 11.30 26.20
C VAL A 188 25.62 11.05 24.87
N VAL A 189 26.36 11.06 23.77
CA VAL A 189 25.80 10.77 22.43
C VAL A 189 25.28 9.34 22.33
N PHE A 190 25.94 8.37 22.99
CA PHE A 190 25.49 6.98 23.00
C PHE A 190 24.20 6.78 23.80
N GLU A 191 24.02 7.48 24.92
CA GLU A 191 22.74 7.45 25.65
C GLU A 191 21.61 8.08 24.84
N GLU A 192 21.86 9.21 24.18
CA GLU A 192 20.86 9.83 23.28
C GLU A 192 20.50 8.90 22.11
N TYR A 193 21.50 8.25 21.50
CA TYR A 193 21.29 7.23 20.48
C TYR A 193 20.32 6.14 20.95
N LYS A 194 20.56 5.56 22.15
CA LYS A 194 19.69 4.52 22.71
C LYS A 194 18.29 5.06 23.02
N ALA A 195 18.20 6.25 23.59
CA ALA A 195 16.92 6.89 23.88
C ALA A 195 16.09 7.10 22.61
N LYS A 196 16.71 7.53 21.51
CA LYS A 196 16.04 7.71 20.22
C LYS A 196 15.55 6.41 19.60
N LEU A 197 16.29 5.31 19.74
CA LEU A 197 15.81 3.99 19.29
C LEU A 197 14.64 3.46 20.12
N ALA A 198 14.64 3.73 21.43
CA ALA A 198 13.55 3.37 22.33
C ALA A 198 12.28 4.17 22.01
N ASP A 199 12.41 5.50 21.87
CA ASP A 199 11.29 6.38 21.53
C ASP A 199 10.71 6.04 20.16
N ALA A 200 11.54 5.82 19.14
CA ALA A 200 11.06 5.38 17.81
C ALA A 200 10.18 4.13 17.88
N SER A 201 10.58 3.14 18.69
CA SER A 201 9.81 1.91 18.89
C SER A 201 8.50 2.18 19.66
N LEU A 202 8.53 3.02 20.70
CA LEU A 202 7.34 3.40 21.47
C LEU A 202 6.31 4.15 20.62
N GLN A 203 6.74 5.12 19.82
CA GLN A 203 5.87 5.87 18.93
C GLN A 203 5.24 4.96 17.85
N ALA A 204 6.02 4.03 17.30
CA ALA A 204 5.50 3.04 16.35
C ALA A 204 4.43 2.13 16.98
N GLN A 205 4.65 1.65 18.20
CA GLN A 205 3.67 0.81 18.91
C GLN A 205 2.42 1.60 19.30
N ALA A 206 2.58 2.84 19.76
CA ALA A 206 1.47 3.72 20.09
C ALA A 206 0.59 3.99 18.85
N ALA A 207 1.20 4.18 17.68
CA ALA A 207 0.48 4.34 16.42
C ALA A 207 -0.38 3.11 16.09
N VAL A 208 0.17 1.90 16.23
CA VAL A 208 -0.58 0.65 16.00
C VAL A 208 -1.74 0.52 16.99
N ASN A 209 -1.48 0.72 18.28
CA ASN A 209 -2.50 0.60 19.33
C ASN A 209 -3.66 1.57 19.13
N ALA A 210 -3.39 2.78 18.62
CA ALA A 210 -4.41 3.79 18.34
C ALA A 210 -5.35 3.41 17.19
N ILE A 211 -4.94 2.50 16.29
CA ILE A 211 -5.69 2.21 15.07
C ILE A 211 -6.20 0.77 14.96
N VAL A 212 -5.61 -0.19 15.67
CA VAL A 212 -5.90 -1.62 15.47
C VAL A 212 -7.34 -1.99 15.86
N THR A 213 -7.94 -1.22 16.78
CA THR A 213 -9.31 -1.43 17.25
C THR A 213 -10.35 -0.64 16.48
N LEU A 214 -9.96 0.19 15.50
CA LEU A 214 -10.92 0.99 14.74
C LEU A 214 -11.76 0.10 13.83
N VAL A 215 -13.05 0.37 13.82
CA VAL A 215 -14.05 -0.33 13.01
C VAL A 215 -14.65 0.61 11.98
N PRO A 216 -15.17 0.08 10.85
CA PRO A 216 -15.86 0.88 9.87
C PRO A 216 -16.99 1.72 10.48
N ASP A 217 -17.14 2.95 9.97
CA ASP A 217 -18.11 3.89 10.50
C ASP A 217 -19.57 3.57 10.12
N ASN A 218 -19.79 2.73 9.10
CA ASN A 218 -21.10 2.26 8.65
C ASN A 218 -22.17 3.35 8.40
N GLY A 219 -21.80 4.59 8.10
CA GLY A 219 -22.79 5.66 8.02
C GLY A 219 -22.56 6.79 9.01
N ASP A 220 -22.04 6.44 10.18
CA ASP A 220 -21.97 7.30 11.35
C ASP A 220 -20.91 8.41 11.20
N ALA A 221 -21.36 9.66 11.21
CA ALA A 221 -20.49 10.82 11.06
C ALA A 221 -19.53 11.02 12.24
N THR A 222 -19.97 10.69 13.46
CA THR A 222 -19.17 10.78 14.68
C THR A 222 -18.06 9.74 14.67
N LYS A 223 -18.37 8.49 14.29
CA LYS A 223 -17.36 7.44 14.12
C LYS A 223 -16.35 7.78 13.02
N ARG A 224 -16.81 8.33 11.89
CA ARG A 224 -15.88 8.82 10.84
C ARG A 224 -14.91 9.87 11.37
N ALA A 225 -15.40 10.85 12.11
CA ALA A 225 -14.55 11.90 12.67
C ALA A 225 -13.52 11.34 13.66
N ALA A 226 -13.95 10.43 14.54
CA ALA A 226 -13.08 9.73 15.48
C ALA A 226 -12.01 8.89 14.78
N ASN A 227 -12.41 8.06 13.81
CA ASN A 227 -11.49 7.25 13.01
C ASN A 227 -10.48 8.12 12.25
N THR A 228 -10.94 9.22 11.64
CA THR A 228 -10.07 10.15 10.90
C THR A 228 -9.05 10.80 11.82
N LYS A 229 -9.47 11.20 13.02
CA LYS A 229 -8.57 11.78 14.03
C LYS A 229 -7.52 10.74 14.48
N ALA A 230 -7.95 9.54 14.85
CA ALA A 230 -7.05 8.47 15.27
C ALA A 230 -6.01 8.13 14.19
N LEU A 231 -6.43 8.01 12.92
CA LEU A 231 -5.52 7.79 11.79
C LEU A 231 -4.53 8.95 11.60
N LYS A 232 -4.96 10.20 11.79
CA LYS A 232 -4.08 11.37 11.68
C LYS A 232 -3.05 11.40 12.81
N ASP A 233 -3.47 11.15 14.03
CA ASP A 233 -2.59 11.14 15.20
C ASP A 233 -1.57 10.01 15.10
N ALA A 234 -2.00 8.81 14.70
CA ALA A 234 -1.10 7.67 14.46
C ALA A 234 -0.09 7.94 13.35
N ARG A 235 -0.47 8.63 12.27
CA ARG A 235 0.49 9.08 11.23
C ARG A 235 1.52 10.06 11.79
N ALA A 236 1.10 10.99 12.66
CA ALA A 236 2.03 11.93 13.30
C ALA A 236 3.04 11.18 14.17
N GLN A 237 2.62 10.17 14.92
CA GLN A 237 3.51 9.30 15.70
C GLN A 237 4.53 8.57 14.81
N ILE A 238 4.11 8.03 13.66
CA ILE A 238 5.03 7.41 12.68
C ILE A 238 6.07 8.43 12.18
N VAL A 239 5.67 9.68 11.93
CA VAL A 239 6.61 10.73 11.49
C VAL A 239 7.62 11.08 12.58
N VAL A 240 7.19 11.16 13.84
CA VAL A 240 8.08 11.37 14.99
C VAL A 240 9.08 10.22 15.09
N ALA A 241 8.61 8.97 15.05
CA ALA A 241 9.46 7.78 15.10
C ALA A 241 10.52 7.76 13.98
N GLN A 242 10.15 8.16 12.77
CA GLN A 242 11.09 8.27 11.64
C GLN A 242 12.15 9.34 11.91
N LYS A 243 11.78 10.46 12.53
CA LYS A 243 12.73 11.53 12.90
C LYS A 243 13.68 11.08 14.00
N ASP A 244 13.22 10.26 14.94
CA ASP A 244 14.10 9.69 15.96
C ASP A 244 15.12 8.72 15.35
N LEU A 245 14.70 7.86 14.41
CA LEU A 245 15.65 7.00 13.67
C LEU A 245 16.67 7.81 12.86
N GLN A 246 16.27 8.92 12.26
CA GLN A 246 17.19 9.82 11.56
C GLN A 246 18.19 10.46 12.53
N THR A 247 17.74 10.83 13.73
CA THR A 247 18.58 11.41 14.78
C THR A 247 19.56 10.36 15.30
N ALA A 248 19.09 9.16 15.62
CA ALA A 248 19.94 8.03 16.01
C ALA A 248 21.00 7.72 14.94
N ARG A 249 20.66 7.80 13.64
CA ARG A 249 21.65 7.64 12.59
C ARG A 249 22.76 8.71 12.67
N LYS A 250 22.39 9.98 12.86
CA LYS A 250 23.38 11.06 13.02
C LYS A 250 24.25 10.85 14.25
N ASP A 251 23.67 10.38 15.35
CA ASP A 251 24.43 10.10 16.57
C ASP A 251 25.37 8.90 16.40
N ALA A 252 24.96 7.86 15.66
CA ALA A 252 25.86 6.79 15.24
C ALA A 252 27.05 7.31 14.43
N ASP A 253 26.84 8.25 13.50
CA ASP A 253 27.93 8.85 12.71
C ASP A 253 28.89 9.66 13.60
N LYS A 254 28.38 10.38 14.59
CA LYS A 254 29.21 11.08 15.59
C LYS A 254 30.03 10.09 16.41
N ILE A 255 29.42 9.00 16.89
CA ILE A 255 30.10 7.94 17.65
C ILE A 255 31.23 7.32 16.81
N ILE A 256 30.95 6.97 15.55
CA ILE A 256 31.94 6.38 14.63
C ILE A 256 33.12 7.35 14.42
N THR A 257 32.83 8.63 14.21
CA THR A 257 33.86 9.65 13.97
C THR A 257 34.75 9.84 15.20
N ALA A 258 34.15 9.95 16.39
CA ALA A 258 34.89 10.10 17.64
C ALA A 258 35.78 8.88 17.92
N LEU A 259 35.26 7.66 17.78
CA LEU A 259 36.05 6.42 17.98
C LEU A 259 37.22 6.31 16.99
N LYS A 260 37.04 6.75 15.73
CA LYS A 260 38.13 6.77 14.75
C LYS A 260 39.22 7.77 15.14
N GLY A 261 38.84 8.96 15.61
CA GLY A 261 39.77 9.98 16.09
C GLY A 261 40.63 9.48 17.25
N MET A 262 40.00 8.80 18.23
CA MET A 262 40.70 8.21 19.38
C MET A 262 41.70 7.12 18.96
N LYS A 263 41.34 6.27 17.99
CA LYS A 263 42.26 5.25 17.46
C LYS A 263 43.48 5.87 16.77
N ALA A 264 43.31 6.96 16.04
CA ALA A 264 44.42 7.67 15.40
C ALA A 264 45.37 8.27 16.45
N ALA A 265 44.82 8.93 17.48
CA ALA A 265 45.61 9.50 18.57
C ALA A 265 46.42 8.45 19.35
N ALA A 266 45.83 7.28 19.63
CA ALA A 266 46.54 6.19 20.29
C ALA A 266 47.73 5.63 19.48
N SER A 267 47.70 5.76 18.14
CA SER A 267 48.80 5.30 17.27
C SER A 267 49.95 6.32 17.20
N THR A 268 49.68 7.60 17.44
CA THR A 268 50.72 8.64 17.45
C THR A 268 51.49 8.71 18.76
N THR A 269 50.84 8.46 19.90
CA THR A 269 51.50 8.55 21.22
C THR A 269 52.59 7.50 21.40
N THR A 270 52.41 6.29 20.86
CA THR A 270 53.40 5.20 20.91
C THR A 270 54.67 5.45 20.09
N THR A 271 54.67 6.43 19.18
CA THR A 271 55.87 6.71 18.37
C THR A 271 56.80 7.72 19.04
N THR A 272 56.28 8.56 19.95
CA THR A 272 57.05 9.64 20.60
C THR A 272 57.82 9.19 21.85
N GLU A 273 57.38 8.12 22.53
CA GLU A 273 58.09 7.59 23.72
C GLU A 273 59.34 6.78 23.38
N ALA A 274 59.50 6.30 22.13
CA ALA A 274 60.64 5.48 21.73
C ALA A 274 61.94 6.27 21.42
N SER A 275 61.92 7.61 21.47
CA SER A 275 63.04 8.47 21.03
C SER A 275 63.73 9.28 22.15
N ALA A 276 63.25 9.25 23.40
CA ALA A 276 63.75 10.14 24.46
C ALA A 276 64.74 9.52 25.45
N GLY A 277 65.22 8.29 25.22
CA GLY A 277 66.03 7.51 26.18
C GLY A 277 67.52 7.33 25.85
N ALA A 278 68.09 8.09 24.90
CA ALA A 278 69.50 7.93 24.52
C ALA A 278 70.21 9.27 24.35
N GLN A 279 70.57 9.91 25.45
CA GLN A 279 71.71 10.85 25.55
C GLN A 279 72.33 10.77 26.94
#